data_AF-A0A9D7S2B5-F1
#
_entry.id   AF-A0A9D7S2B5-F1
#
_cell.length_a   1.000
_cell.length_b   1.000
_cell.length_c   1.000
_cell.angle_alpha   90.00
_cell.angle_beta   90.00
_cell.angle_gamma   90.00
#
_symmetry.space_group_name_H-M   'P 1'
#
loop_
_entity.id
_entity.type
_entity.pdbx_description
1 polymer ?
#
loop_
_entity_poly.entity_id
_entity_poly.type
_entity_poly.pdbx_seq_one_letter_code
_entity_poly.pdbx_strand_id
1 'polypeptide(L)'
;RQARDVIAAIRAIDASLVLLGLAGSPLLGWAQASGLRTAAEAFADRAYTPQGTLVSRREKGAVLHDPHEVAARMLRLATEGVVTAIDGSTVRIEADSVCVHGDSPGAVEMARAVRALFERSGVTVRSFVADGVPQ
;
A
#
# COMPACT_ATOMS: atom_id res chain seq x y z
N ARG A 1 -21.13 -7.96 1.67
CA ARG A 1 -21.30 -9.24 0.94
C ARG A 1 -19.99 -9.65 0.30
N GLN A 2 -19.53 -8.97 -0.75
CA GLN A 2 -18.28 -9.29 -1.48
C GLN A 2 -17.05 -9.55 -0.60
N ALA A 3 -16.75 -8.66 0.36
CA ALA A 3 -15.62 -8.84 1.27
C ALA A 3 -15.69 -10.16 2.07
N ARG A 4 -16.87 -10.54 2.56
CA ARG A 4 -17.07 -11.79 3.29
C ARG A 4 -16.89 -13.00 2.39
N ASP A 5 -17.37 -12.91 1.14
CA ASP A 5 -17.24 -13.98 0.16
C ASP A 5 -15.76 -14.22 -0.21
N VAL A 6 -14.97 -13.16 -0.38
CA VAL A 6 -13.51 -13.25 -0.61
C VAL A 6 -12.80 -13.88 0.58
N ILE A 7 -13.10 -13.43 1.81
CA ILE A 7 -12.52 -13.99 3.04
C ILE A 7 -12.86 -15.49 3.16
N ALA A 8 -14.12 -15.86 2.93
CA ALA A 8 -14.55 -17.25 2.98
C ALA A 8 -13.86 -18.11 1.92
N ALA A 9 -13.69 -17.60 0.70
CA ALA A 9 -12.98 -18.29 -0.37
C ALA A 9 -11.51 -18.53 -0.03
N ILE A 10 -10.79 -17.52 0.48
CA ILE A 10 -9.38 -17.68 0.90
C ILE A 10 -9.27 -18.75 1.98
N ARG A 11 -10.11 -18.69 3.01
CA ARG A 11 -10.12 -19.69 4.10
C ARG A 11 -10.41 -21.11 3.60
N ALA A 12 -11.28 -21.24 2.60
CA ALA A 12 -11.62 -22.54 2.01
C ALA A 12 -10.48 -23.11 1.14
N ILE A 13 -9.66 -22.26 0.53
CA ILE A 13 -8.51 -22.65 -0.28
C ILE A 13 -7.31 -22.96 0.61
N ASP A 14 -6.87 -21.98 1.41
CA ASP A 14 -5.73 -22.09 2.33
C ASP A 14 -5.78 -20.94 3.34
N ALA A 15 -6.08 -21.24 4.60
CA ALA A 15 -6.18 -20.27 5.68
C ALA A 15 -4.82 -19.64 6.08
N SER A 16 -3.69 -20.18 5.59
CA SER A 16 -2.38 -19.60 5.79
C SER A 16 -2.07 -18.43 4.84
N LEU A 17 -2.83 -18.26 3.76
CA LEU A 17 -2.64 -17.14 2.83
C LEU A 17 -2.84 -15.78 3.51
N VAL A 18 -2.06 -14.79 3.06
CA VAL A 18 -2.17 -13.41 3.52
C VAL A 18 -3.09 -12.63 2.59
N LEU A 19 -4.14 -12.01 3.15
CA LEU A 19 -4.98 -11.06 2.42
C LEU A 19 -4.29 -9.68 2.41
N LEU A 20 -3.79 -9.28 1.24
CA LEU A 20 -3.34 -7.92 0.99
C LEU A 20 -4.55 -7.04 0.66
N GLY A 21 -4.64 -5.85 1.25
CA GLY A 21 -5.71 -4.90 0.94
C GLY A 21 -5.37 -3.47 1.34
N LEU A 22 -6.15 -2.51 0.83
CA LEU A 22 -5.94 -1.08 1.07
C LEU A 22 -5.80 -0.76 2.57
N ALA A 23 -4.74 -0.06 2.93
CA ALA A 23 -4.51 0.45 4.28
C ALA A 23 -5.72 1.24 4.80
N GLY A 24 -6.12 0.99 6.05
CA GLY A 24 -7.31 1.61 6.66
C GLY A 24 -8.67 1.08 6.18
N SER A 25 -8.70 0.11 5.25
CA SER A 25 -9.95 -0.50 4.79
C SER A 25 -10.58 -1.40 5.86
N PRO A 26 -11.91 -1.34 6.06
CA PRO A 26 -12.62 -2.29 6.93
C PRO A 26 -12.41 -3.77 6.55
N LEU A 27 -12.06 -4.05 5.29
CA LEU A 27 -11.77 -5.41 4.81
C LEU A 27 -10.68 -6.08 5.64
N LEU A 28 -9.61 -5.37 5.99
CA LEU A 28 -8.49 -5.92 6.74
C LEU A 28 -8.96 -6.36 8.13
N GLY A 29 -9.72 -5.51 8.82
CA GLY A 29 -10.30 -5.84 10.13
C GLY A 29 -11.25 -7.04 10.08
N TRP A 30 -12.08 -7.15 9.03
CA TRP A 30 -12.97 -8.32 8.85
C TRP A 30 -12.19 -9.61 8.55
N ALA A 31 -11.11 -9.53 7.78
CA ALA A 31 -10.25 -10.67 7.47
C ALA A 31 -9.51 -11.16 8.73
N GLN A 32 -8.94 -10.24 9.50
CA GLN A 32 -8.31 -10.52 10.80
C GLN A 32 -9.29 -11.16 11.78
N ALA A 33 -10.50 -10.59 11.91
CA ALA A 33 -11.55 -11.15 12.76
C ALA A 33 -12.02 -12.55 12.31
N SER A 34 -11.75 -12.93 11.06
CA SER A 34 -12.03 -14.26 10.51
C SER A 34 -10.83 -15.22 10.60
N GLY A 35 -9.73 -14.81 11.23
CA GLY A 35 -8.52 -15.60 11.44
C GLY A 35 -7.52 -15.58 10.28
N LEU A 36 -7.69 -14.69 9.28
CA LEU A 36 -6.70 -14.54 8.21
C LEU A 36 -5.59 -13.58 8.62
N ARG A 37 -4.37 -13.88 8.17
CA ARG A 37 -3.28 -12.90 8.16
C ARG A 37 -3.57 -11.83 7.12
N THR A 38 -3.18 -10.60 7.39
CA THR A 38 -3.40 -9.47 6.49
C THR A 38 -2.13 -8.66 6.30
N ALA A 39 -2.00 -8.04 5.13
CA ALA A 39 -1.03 -6.99 4.86
C ALA A 39 -1.78 -5.73 4.37
N ALA A 40 -1.40 -4.58 4.87
CA ALA A 40 -1.93 -3.29 4.46
C ALA A 40 -1.12 -2.72 3.28
N GLU A 41 -1.83 -2.25 2.26
CA GLU A 41 -1.24 -1.74 1.01
C GLU A 41 -1.43 -0.22 0.91
N ALA A 42 -0.32 0.48 0.68
CA ALA A 42 -0.27 1.87 0.23
C ALA A 42 -0.04 1.94 -1.30
N PHE A 43 -0.35 3.06 -1.92
CA PHE A 43 -0.24 3.26 -3.37
C PHE A 43 0.73 4.40 -3.67
N ALA A 44 1.81 4.09 -4.39
CA ALA A 44 2.91 5.02 -4.60
C ALA A 44 2.49 6.30 -5.33
N ASP A 45 1.75 6.14 -6.42
CA ASP A 45 1.38 7.20 -7.36
C ASP A 45 0.00 7.80 -7.10
N ARG A 46 -0.68 7.42 -6.01
CA ARG A 46 -2.04 7.91 -5.72
C ARG A 46 -2.02 9.02 -4.68
N ALA A 47 -2.81 10.05 -4.93
CA ALA A 47 -3.07 11.08 -3.93
C ALA A 47 -4.00 10.54 -2.84
N TYR A 48 -3.80 11.03 -1.62
CA TYR A 48 -4.56 10.65 -0.44
C TYR A 48 -5.44 11.82 0.02
N THR A 49 -6.59 11.50 0.57
CA THR A 49 -7.46 12.43 1.27
C THR A 49 -6.94 12.66 2.70
N PRO A 50 -7.40 13.70 3.40
CA PRO A 50 -7.09 13.91 4.82
C PRO A 50 -7.58 12.76 5.72
N GLN A 51 -8.53 11.95 5.24
CA GLN A 51 -9.05 10.77 5.93
C GLN A 51 -8.22 9.51 5.67
N GLY A 52 -7.12 9.62 4.92
CA GLY A 52 -6.23 8.50 4.62
C GLY A 52 -6.73 7.56 3.53
N THR A 53 -7.81 7.92 2.84
CA THR A 53 -8.31 7.16 1.68
C THR A 53 -7.70 7.69 0.37
N LEU A 54 -7.83 6.93 -0.71
CA LEU A 54 -7.34 7.37 -2.02
C LEU A 54 -8.31 8.39 -2.65
N VAL A 55 -7.78 9.46 -3.22
CA VAL A 55 -8.54 10.42 -4.02
C VAL A 55 -9.10 9.72 -5.25
N SER A 56 -10.38 9.97 -5.58
CA SER A 56 -11.03 9.41 -6.77
C SER A 56 -10.23 9.73 -8.04
N ARG A 57 -10.03 8.73 -8.92
CA ARG A 57 -9.30 8.92 -10.19
C ARG A 57 -9.90 9.96 -11.13
N ARG A 58 -11.15 10.36 -10.90
CA ARG A 58 -11.85 11.40 -11.68
C ARG A 58 -11.43 12.82 -11.29
N GLU A 59 -10.83 12.97 -10.11
CA GLU A 59 -10.39 14.27 -9.61
C GLU A 59 -9.03 14.65 -10.17
N LYS A 60 -8.83 15.96 -10.37
CA LYS A 60 -7.53 16.51 -10.76
C LYS A 60 -6.51 16.24 -9.65
N GLY A 61 -5.33 15.76 -10.03
CA GLY A 61 -4.26 15.46 -9.07
C GLY A 61 -4.43 14.12 -8.33
N ALA A 62 -5.38 13.27 -8.73
CA ALA A 62 -5.56 11.94 -8.12
C ALA A 62 -4.41 10.97 -8.36
N VAL A 63 -3.58 11.25 -9.37
CA VAL A 63 -2.40 10.47 -9.78
C VAL A 63 -1.20 11.41 -9.84
N LEU A 64 -0.11 10.99 -9.21
CA LEU A 64 1.18 11.67 -9.22
C LEU A 64 2.01 11.09 -10.37
N HIS A 65 2.75 11.95 -11.05
CA HIS A 65 3.52 11.57 -12.24
C HIS A 65 5.03 11.73 -12.07
N ASP A 66 5.49 12.47 -11.07
CA ASP A 66 6.92 12.69 -10.81
C ASP A 66 7.50 11.53 -9.97
N PRO A 67 8.44 10.74 -10.52
CA PRO A 67 9.11 9.66 -9.80
C PRO A 67 9.82 10.10 -8.52
N HIS A 68 10.38 11.31 -8.49
CA HIS A 68 11.10 11.84 -7.34
C HIS A 68 10.16 12.26 -6.21
N GLU A 69 9.05 12.91 -6.57
CA GLU A 69 7.99 13.24 -5.61
C GLU A 69 7.43 11.97 -4.96
N VAL A 70 7.08 10.98 -5.78
CA VAL A 70 6.53 9.70 -5.30
C VAL A 70 7.55 8.96 -4.43
N ALA A 71 8.81 8.88 -4.83
CA ALA A 71 9.86 8.24 -4.04
C ALA A 71 10.01 8.89 -2.65
N ALA A 72 10.09 10.23 -2.59
CA ALA A 72 10.20 10.95 -1.33
C ALA A 72 8.97 10.73 -0.43
N ARG A 73 7.76 10.72 -1.02
CA ARG A 73 6.51 10.45 -0.30
C ARG A 73 6.49 9.03 0.29
N MET A 74 6.93 8.04 -0.48
CA MET A 74 6.98 6.66 -0.02
C MET A 74 8.08 6.41 1.00
N LEU A 75 9.20 7.15 0.93
CA LEU A 75 10.23 7.07 1.97
C LEU A 75 9.67 7.54 3.30
N ARG A 76 8.97 8.69 3.32
CA ARG A 76 8.29 9.19 4.52
C ARG A 76 7.26 8.21 5.05
N LEU A 77 6.49 7.55 4.18
CA LEU A 77 5.59 6.49 4.61
C LEU A 77 6.36 5.36 5.30
N ALA A 78 7.46 4.89 4.71
CA ALA A 78 8.24 3.77 5.24
C ALA A 78 8.98 4.10 6.55
N THR A 79 9.42 5.35 6.76
CA THR A 79 10.25 5.74 7.91
C THR A 79 9.47 6.47 9.01
N GLU A 80 8.42 7.21 8.65
CA GLU A 80 7.63 8.04 9.57
C GLU A 80 6.18 7.56 9.71
N GLY A 81 5.70 6.68 8.82
CA GLY A 81 4.30 6.23 8.80
C GLY A 81 3.32 7.29 8.35
N VAL A 82 3.76 8.27 7.53
CA VAL A 82 2.92 9.39 7.08
C VAL A 82 3.06 9.70 5.60
N VAL A 83 2.03 10.34 5.05
CA VAL A 83 2.01 10.91 3.69
C VAL A 83 1.36 12.29 3.69
N THR A 84 1.70 13.12 2.70
CA THR A 84 1.02 14.42 2.49
C THR A 84 -0.25 14.23 1.66
N ALA A 85 -1.41 14.56 2.20
CA ALA A 85 -2.69 14.53 1.49
C ALA A 85 -2.79 15.62 0.40
N ILE A 86 -3.81 15.53 -0.44
CA ILE A 86 -4.03 16.45 -1.57
C ILE A 86 -4.28 17.91 -1.14
N ASP A 87 -4.71 18.14 0.10
CA ASP A 87 -4.90 19.47 0.68
C ASP A 87 -3.64 19.99 1.41
N GLY A 88 -2.54 19.23 1.38
CA GLY A 88 -1.29 19.55 2.07
C GLY A 88 -1.20 19.07 3.52
N SER A 89 -2.27 18.50 4.09
CA SER A 89 -2.24 17.95 5.45
C SER A 89 -1.35 16.69 5.55
N THR A 90 -0.79 16.43 6.73
CA THR A 90 -0.05 15.17 7.00
C THR A 90 -1.01 14.12 7.54
N VAL A 91 -1.01 12.94 6.93
CA VAL A 91 -1.91 11.83 7.28
C VAL A 91 -1.10 10.60 7.64
N ARG A 92 -1.43 9.96 8.75
CA ARG A 92 -0.85 8.68 9.17
C ARG A 92 -1.41 7.56 8.30
N ILE A 93 -0.53 6.75 7.72
CA ILE A 93 -0.88 5.54 6.96
C ILE A 93 0.02 4.41 7.47
N GLU A 94 -0.61 3.36 7.97
CA GLU A 94 0.06 2.11 8.35
C GLU A 94 -0.04 1.14 7.18
N ALA A 95 1.09 0.81 6.55
CA ALA A 95 1.14 -0.08 5.40
C ALA A 95 2.39 -0.97 5.45
N ASP A 96 2.21 -2.23 5.03
CA ASP A 96 3.24 -3.26 4.93
C ASP A 96 3.80 -3.36 3.52
N SER A 97 3.05 -2.90 2.52
CA SER A 97 3.38 -2.96 1.10
C SER A 97 3.12 -1.62 0.41
N VAL A 98 3.91 -1.33 -0.62
CA VAL A 98 3.72 -0.20 -1.53
C VAL A 98 3.41 -0.73 -2.92
N CYS A 99 2.19 -0.51 -3.39
CA CYS A 99 1.74 -0.81 -4.73
C CYS A 99 2.40 0.14 -5.73
N VAL A 100 2.97 -0.43 -6.80
CA VAL A 100 3.46 0.30 -7.97
C VAL A 100 2.76 -0.23 -9.22
N HIS A 101 2.45 0.65 -10.14
CA HIS A 101 1.86 0.27 -11.43
C HIS A 101 2.93 -0.30 -12.37
N GLY A 102 2.46 -0.96 -13.44
CA GLY A 102 3.32 -1.47 -14.51
C GLY A 102 2.80 -1.16 -15.91
N ASP A 103 1.66 -0.48 -16.01
CA ASP A 103 0.88 -0.28 -17.23
C ASP A 103 0.98 1.14 -17.80
N SER A 104 1.57 2.10 -17.07
CA SER A 104 1.72 3.49 -17.53
C SER A 104 3.12 3.79 -18.09
N PRO A 105 3.24 4.72 -19.05
CA PRO A 105 4.52 5.32 -19.40
C PRO A 105 5.17 5.93 -18.14
N GLY A 106 6.38 5.49 -17.81
CA GLY A 106 7.10 5.91 -16.60
C GLY A 106 6.90 5.03 -15.36
N ALA A 107 6.02 4.02 -15.40
CA ALA A 107 5.77 3.14 -14.24
C ALA A 107 7.04 2.44 -13.72
N VAL A 108 7.87 1.93 -14.64
CA VAL A 108 9.15 1.28 -14.32
C VAL A 108 10.15 2.28 -13.73
N GLU A 109 10.17 3.50 -14.24
CA GLU A 109 11.03 4.57 -13.71
C GLU A 109 10.62 4.96 -12.29
N MET A 110 9.32 5.10 -12.04
CA MET A 110 8.74 5.31 -10.71
C MET A 110 9.17 4.22 -9.73
N ALA A 111 8.97 2.95 -10.10
CA ALA A 111 9.35 1.82 -9.26
C ALA A 111 10.86 1.81 -8.95
N ARG A 112 11.70 2.12 -9.95
CA ARG A 112 13.16 2.24 -9.76
C ARG A 112 13.52 3.39 -8.84
N ALA A 113 12.88 4.56 -8.97
CA ALA A 113 13.14 5.72 -8.13
C ALA A 113 12.80 5.43 -6.65
N VAL A 114 11.64 4.83 -6.39
CA VAL A 114 11.22 4.40 -5.04
C VAL A 114 12.24 3.42 -4.47
N ARG A 115 12.54 2.34 -5.20
CA ARG A 115 13.47 1.29 -4.75
C ARG A 115 14.86 1.85 -4.44
N ALA A 116 15.41 2.65 -5.36
CA ALA A 116 16.75 3.19 -5.22
C ALA A 116 16.85 4.17 -4.04
N LEU A 117 15.79 4.96 -3.79
CA LEU A 117 15.76 5.84 -2.61
C LEU A 117 15.67 5.03 -1.32
N PHE A 118 14.83 4.00 -1.26
CA PHE A 118 14.72 3.12 -0.09
C PHE A 118 16.07 2.51 0.28
N GLU A 119 16.77 1.93 -0.69
CA GLU A 119 18.08 1.31 -0.47
C GLU A 119 19.13 2.32 0.01
N ARG A 120 19.20 3.51 -0.59
CA ARG A 120 20.11 4.58 -0.15
C ARG A 120 19.79 5.09 1.26
N SER A 121 18.54 5.00 1.68
CA SER A 121 18.08 5.42 3.00
C SER A 121 18.05 4.29 4.03
N GLY A 122 18.59 3.10 3.70
CA GLY A 122 18.66 1.96 4.61
C GLY A 122 17.34 1.19 4.80
N VAL A 123 16.32 1.46 3.98
CA VAL A 123 15.05 0.73 3.98
C VAL A 123 15.21 -0.53 3.15
N THR A 124 15.08 -1.69 3.79
CA THR A 124 15.17 -3.00 3.12
C THR A 124 13.84 -3.37 2.48
N VAL A 125 13.84 -3.60 1.16
CA VAL A 125 12.67 -4.13 0.45
C VAL A 125 12.73 -5.66 0.46
N ARG A 126 11.71 -6.27 1.06
CA ARG A 126 11.53 -7.73 1.12
C ARG A 126 10.07 -8.10 0.95
N SER A 127 9.82 -9.38 0.72
CA SER A 127 8.47 -9.93 0.75
C SER A 127 7.83 -9.72 2.14
N PHE A 128 6.55 -9.32 2.16
CA PHE A 128 5.75 -9.27 3.39
C PHE A 128 5.25 -10.67 3.82
N VAL A 129 5.35 -11.66 2.95
CA VAL A 129 5.25 -13.08 3.33
C VAL A 129 6.65 -13.63 3.53
N ALA A 130 6.96 -14.08 4.74
CA ALA A 130 8.24 -14.72 5.02
C ALA A 130 8.36 -16.05 4.25
N ASP A 131 9.57 -16.38 3.81
CA ASP A 131 9.89 -17.70 3.27
C ASP A 131 9.80 -18.74 4.41
N GLY A 132 8.66 -19.45 4.49
CA GLY A 132 8.41 -20.52 5.47
C GLY A 132 7.79 -20.06 6.80
N VAL A 133 6.44 -19.96 6.83
CA VAL A 133 5.49 -20.11 7.96
C VAL A 133 6.06 -20.16 9.40
N PRO A 134 5.46 -19.50 10.43
CA PRO A 134 4.69 -18.25 10.56
C PRO A 134 5.32 -17.28 11.61
N GLN A 135 4.68 -16.13 11.87
CA GLN A 135 4.70 -15.53 13.22
C GLN A 135 3.32 -15.70 13.85
#